data_AF-A0A936II64-F1
#
_entry.id   AF-A0A936II64-F1
#
_cell.length_a   1.000
_cell.length_b   1.000
_cell.length_c   1.000
_cell.angle_alpha   90.00
_cell.angle_beta   90.00
_cell.angle_gamma   90.00
#
_symmetry.space_group_name_H-M   'P 1'
#
loop_
_entity.id
_entity.type
_entity.pdbx_description
1 polymer ?
#
loop_
_entity_poly.entity_id
_entity_poly.type
_entity_poly.pdbx_seq_one_letter_code
_entity_poly.pdbx_strand_id
1 'polypeptide(L)'
;MAAWAVAALALAAFGGCEREPRASPNEAPSAPTEPAECAEWIEASRWSRAEAVARLADADAAVLAAIRLVQLAEVDAACVPSRVTPAVVGTLRVVPLSGQRWALGLADRRDSRRVRLPVLIAADGAVQVPVGALAEELAVLVVSDDSERFPDLLILPDRVLILDAGAQPVPALVLASDSPVRFDAANQEGIARVVLVAPGEQGEAVVATYDWSVYELTFMGPAADDLPEPPGGSFELDLKASRRLEPQGGRMPPPRENRPPPGEDEELLPGLEGWQTLGPDRAPASTRSSGVM
;
A
#
# COMPACT_ATOMS: atom_id res chain seq x y z
N MET A 1 -0.86 6.01 -27.97
CA MET A 1 0.22 5.48 -27.11
C MET A 1 1.48 6.28 -27.41
N ALA A 2 1.71 7.37 -26.67
CA ALA A 2 2.83 8.28 -26.87
C ALA A 2 3.51 8.52 -25.53
N ALA A 3 4.83 8.32 -25.54
CA ALA A 3 5.73 8.38 -24.41
C ALA A 3 5.79 9.77 -23.77
N TRP A 4 5.76 9.82 -22.43
CA TRP A 4 5.99 11.04 -21.67
C TRP A 4 7.48 11.16 -21.32
N ALA A 5 8.11 12.20 -21.84
CA ALA A 5 9.44 12.65 -21.45
C ALA A 5 9.28 13.79 -20.43
N VAL A 6 9.89 13.65 -19.25
CA VAL A 6 9.97 14.70 -18.24
C VAL A 6 11.19 15.57 -18.54
N ALA A 7 10.96 16.83 -18.89
CA ALA A 7 12.00 17.84 -19.01
C ALA A 7 12.11 18.64 -17.71
N ALA A 8 13.30 18.64 -17.11
CA ALA A 8 13.63 19.40 -15.91
C ALA A 8 13.87 20.88 -16.25
N LEU A 9 13.28 21.78 -15.45
CA LEU A 9 13.58 23.21 -15.43
C LEU A 9 14.97 23.45 -14.82
N ALA A 10 15.82 24.20 -15.52
CA ALA A 10 16.99 24.85 -14.95
C ALA A 10 16.79 26.38 -14.98
N LEU A 11 16.78 26.97 -13.79
CA LEU A 11 16.86 28.42 -13.58
C LEU A 11 18.34 28.84 -13.67
N ALA A 12 18.65 29.77 -14.56
CA ALA A 12 19.91 30.51 -14.55
C ALA A 12 19.61 32.01 -14.60
N ALA A 13 20.10 32.73 -13.59
CA ALA A 13 20.13 34.19 -13.52
C ALA A 13 21.58 34.68 -13.67
N PHE A 14 21.70 35.96 -14.04
CA PHE A 14 22.86 36.87 -14.12
C PHE A 14 23.51 37.12 -15.49
N GLY A 15 23.22 38.33 -16.02
CA GLY A 15 24.15 39.48 -16.05
C GLY A 15 25.40 39.37 -16.95
N GLY A 16 25.54 40.27 -17.93
CA GLY A 16 26.57 40.23 -18.96
C GLY A 16 27.87 41.05 -18.75
N CYS A 17 28.79 40.81 -19.72
CA CYS A 17 29.96 41.57 -20.23
C CYS A 17 31.19 41.75 -19.29
N GLU A 18 32.48 41.50 -19.61
CA GLU A 18 33.28 41.51 -20.87
C GLU A 18 34.53 40.56 -20.84
N ARG A 19 34.79 39.87 -21.99
CA ARG A 19 36.03 39.71 -22.81
C ARG A 19 37.37 39.00 -22.39
N GLU A 20 37.62 37.84 -23.05
CA GLU A 20 38.84 37.19 -23.66
C GLU A 20 40.08 36.71 -22.83
N PRO A 21 40.91 35.73 -23.30
CA PRO A 21 40.74 34.69 -24.35
C PRO A 21 41.14 33.24 -23.93
N ARG A 22 40.85 32.30 -24.83
CA ARG A 22 40.90 30.81 -24.76
C ARG A 22 42.26 30.16 -24.43
N ALA A 23 42.20 29.08 -23.65
CA ALA A 23 42.91 27.83 -23.93
C ALA A 23 41.87 26.74 -24.27
N SER A 24 42.18 25.93 -25.28
CA SER A 24 41.29 24.97 -25.96
C SER A 24 41.23 23.59 -25.24
N PRO A 25 40.70 22.52 -25.87
CA PRO A 25 39.39 21.93 -25.56
C PRO A 25 39.51 20.47 -25.07
N ASN A 26 38.39 19.84 -24.73
CA ASN A 26 38.28 18.43 -24.29
C ASN A 26 38.80 18.10 -22.88
N GLU A 27 38.16 18.63 -21.85
CA GLU A 27 37.77 17.74 -20.76
C GLU A 27 36.42 17.16 -21.13
N ALA A 28 36.41 15.89 -21.53
CA ALA A 28 35.17 15.12 -21.52
C ALA A 28 34.59 15.25 -20.10
N PRO A 29 33.28 15.45 -19.92
CA PRO A 29 32.68 15.39 -18.60
C PRO A 29 33.14 14.06 -17.99
N SER A 30 33.89 14.14 -16.89
CA SER A 30 34.35 12.96 -16.18
C SER A 30 33.15 12.05 -16.01
N ALA A 31 33.28 10.80 -16.43
CA ALA A 31 32.23 9.81 -16.26
C ALA A 31 31.76 9.88 -14.79
N PRO A 32 30.44 9.83 -14.53
CA PRO A 32 29.93 9.91 -13.17
C PRO A 32 30.67 8.86 -12.33
N THR A 33 31.51 9.32 -11.40
CA THR A 33 32.21 8.45 -10.46
C THR A 33 31.16 7.61 -9.76
N GLU A 34 31.16 6.31 -9.99
CA GLU A 34 30.21 5.42 -9.32
C GLU A 34 30.33 5.65 -7.80
N PRO A 35 29.22 5.90 -7.09
CA PRO A 35 29.29 6.19 -5.68
C PRO A 35 29.90 5.00 -4.94
N ALA A 36 30.90 5.29 -4.10
CA ALA A 36 31.58 4.27 -3.31
C ALA A 36 30.60 3.56 -2.37
N GLU A 37 30.82 2.26 -2.19
CA GLU A 37 30.07 1.44 -1.24
C GLU A 37 30.30 1.93 0.19
N CYS A 38 29.28 1.81 1.04
CA CYS A 38 29.35 2.19 2.44
C CYS A 38 30.38 1.30 3.16
N ALA A 39 31.37 1.88 3.85
CA ALA A 39 32.44 1.09 4.47
C ALA A 39 31.90 0.18 5.60
N GLU A 40 30.97 0.71 6.39
CA GLU A 40 30.26 0.01 7.46
C GLU A 40 29.45 -1.18 6.94
N TRP A 41 28.99 -1.10 5.69
CA TRP A 41 28.26 -2.19 5.05
C TRP A 41 29.13 -3.42 4.79
N ILE A 42 30.44 -3.26 4.55
CA ILE A 42 31.36 -4.40 4.33
C ILE A 42 31.36 -5.33 5.54
N GLU A 43 31.30 -4.77 6.75
CA GLU A 43 31.18 -5.57 7.97
C GLU A 43 29.73 -6.06 8.16
N ALA A 44 28.75 -5.17 8.02
CA ALA A 44 27.34 -5.51 8.25
C ALA A 44 26.80 -6.62 7.34
N SER A 45 27.28 -6.66 6.09
CA SER A 45 26.95 -7.70 5.11
C SER A 45 27.35 -9.12 5.55
N ARG A 46 28.21 -9.26 6.58
CA ARG A 46 28.65 -10.55 7.11
C ARG A 46 27.88 -11.00 8.34
N TRP A 47 27.09 -10.11 8.96
CA TRP A 47 26.30 -10.48 10.12
C TRP A 47 25.36 -11.63 9.78
N SER A 48 25.28 -12.58 10.71
CA SER A 48 24.23 -13.59 10.75
C SER A 48 22.88 -12.95 11.06
N ARG A 49 21.79 -13.71 10.85
CA ARG A 49 20.44 -13.25 11.21
C ARG A 49 20.36 -12.82 12.68
N ALA A 50 20.90 -13.63 13.59
CA ALA A 50 20.85 -13.35 15.03
C ALA A 50 21.62 -12.07 15.40
N GLU A 51 22.81 -11.87 14.82
CA GLU A 51 23.59 -10.65 15.04
C GLU A 51 22.87 -9.41 14.48
N ALA A 52 22.29 -9.50 13.29
CA ALA A 52 21.53 -8.40 12.71
C ALA A 52 20.30 -8.05 13.56
N VAL A 53 19.52 -9.04 14.03
CA VAL A 53 18.39 -8.81 14.94
C VAL A 53 18.84 -8.08 16.21
N ALA A 54 19.94 -8.51 16.83
CA ALA A 54 20.47 -7.89 18.05
C ALA A 54 20.89 -6.42 17.86
N ARG A 55 21.10 -5.97 16.62
CA ARG A 55 21.51 -4.60 16.26
C ARG A 55 20.35 -3.71 15.82
N LEU A 56 19.12 -4.21 15.71
CA LEU A 56 17.96 -3.39 15.32
C LEU A 56 17.62 -2.30 16.35
N ALA A 57 17.98 -2.49 17.61
CA ALA A 57 17.79 -1.49 18.68
C ALA A 57 18.94 -0.47 18.77
N ASP A 58 20.04 -0.69 18.05
CA ASP A 58 21.21 0.20 18.04
C ASP A 58 21.03 1.25 16.93
N ALA A 59 20.88 2.51 17.31
CA ALA A 59 20.59 3.60 16.38
C ALA A 59 21.64 3.73 15.25
N ASP A 60 22.91 3.43 15.54
CA ASP A 60 24.00 3.57 14.57
C ASP A 60 24.07 2.38 13.60
N ALA A 61 23.53 1.22 13.99
CA ALA A 61 23.60 -0.01 13.21
C ALA A 61 22.25 -0.47 12.62
N ALA A 62 21.12 0.09 13.10
CA ALA A 62 19.79 -0.43 12.82
C ALA A 62 19.48 -0.52 11.32
N VAL A 63 19.80 0.52 10.55
CA VAL A 63 19.54 0.53 9.09
C VAL A 63 20.33 -0.56 8.37
N LEU A 64 21.63 -0.71 8.64
CA LEU A 64 22.45 -1.74 8.02
C LEU A 64 22.00 -3.14 8.46
N ALA A 65 21.61 -3.30 9.72
CA ALA A 65 21.05 -4.55 10.24
C ALA A 65 19.75 -4.93 9.53
N ALA A 66 18.84 -3.96 9.35
CA ALA A 66 17.59 -4.18 8.64
C ALA A 66 17.82 -4.53 7.15
N ILE A 67 18.69 -3.81 6.44
CA ILE A 67 19.06 -4.15 5.05
C ILE A 67 19.61 -5.58 4.99
N ARG A 68 20.48 -5.96 5.93
CA ARG A 68 21.03 -7.31 6.00
C ARG A 68 19.96 -8.37 6.21
N LEU A 69 18.98 -8.12 7.08
CA LEU A 69 17.86 -9.04 7.29
C LEU A 69 17.00 -9.21 6.04
N VAL A 70 16.71 -8.13 5.32
CA VAL A 70 15.98 -8.20 4.05
C VAL A 70 16.74 -9.06 3.03
N GLN A 71 18.04 -8.86 2.88
CA GLN A 71 18.87 -9.66 1.99
C GLN A 71 18.93 -11.15 2.39
N LEU A 72 19.09 -11.44 3.69
CA LEU A 72 19.09 -12.80 4.22
C LEU A 72 17.74 -13.51 4.08
N ALA A 73 16.66 -12.75 3.99
CA ALA A 73 15.32 -13.27 3.75
C ALA A 73 15.01 -13.42 2.24
N GLU A 74 15.90 -12.95 1.36
CA GLU A 74 15.71 -12.95 -0.10
C GLU A 74 14.39 -12.28 -0.52
N VAL A 75 14.00 -11.24 0.23
CA VAL A 75 12.78 -10.47 -0.04
C VAL A 75 13.11 -9.32 -0.99
N ASP A 76 12.39 -9.26 -2.11
CA ASP A 76 12.44 -8.13 -3.03
C ASP A 76 11.65 -6.96 -2.42
N ALA A 77 12.35 -6.01 -1.84
CA ALA A 77 11.77 -4.84 -1.19
C ALA A 77 12.22 -3.56 -1.90
N ALA A 78 11.28 -2.74 -2.32
CA ALA A 78 11.55 -1.56 -3.16
C ALA A 78 12.42 -0.51 -2.45
N CYS A 79 12.43 -0.47 -1.12
CA CYS A 79 13.26 0.45 -0.35
C CYS A 79 14.72 0.00 -0.21
N VAL A 80 15.04 -1.28 -0.47
CA VAL A 80 16.40 -1.81 -0.30
C VAL A 80 17.12 -1.79 -1.65
N PRO A 81 18.19 -1.00 -1.79
CA PRO A 81 18.93 -0.91 -3.04
C PRO A 81 19.76 -2.18 -3.29
N SER A 82 20.11 -2.42 -4.55
CA SER A 82 21.11 -3.44 -4.92
C SER A 82 22.53 -3.09 -4.48
N ARG A 83 22.84 -1.81 -4.23
CA ARG A 83 24.12 -1.34 -3.68
C ARG A 83 23.89 -0.42 -2.49
N VAL A 84 24.57 -0.70 -1.38
CA VAL A 84 24.44 0.08 -0.15
C VAL A 84 25.51 1.17 -0.13
N THR A 85 25.08 2.42 -0.30
CA THR A 85 25.96 3.61 -0.26
C THR A 85 25.58 4.50 0.92
N PRO A 86 26.47 5.37 1.42
CA PRO A 86 26.15 6.28 2.52
C PRO A 86 24.94 7.18 2.23
N ALA A 87 24.78 7.59 0.96
CA ALA A 87 23.64 8.40 0.53
C ALA A 87 22.31 7.64 0.69
N VAL A 88 22.26 6.36 0.32
CA VAL A 88 21.04 5.56 0.48
C VAL A 88 20.75 5.27 1.95
N VAL A 89 21.78 4.90 2.73
CA VAL A 89 21.64 4.71 4.18
C VAL A 89 21.06 5.96 4.84
N GLY A 90 21.53 7.16 4.45
CA GLY A 90 21.00 8.43 4.95
C GLY A 90 19.55 8.76 4.53
N THR A 91 18.98 8.05 3.56
CA THR A 91 17.55 8.18 3.17
C THR A 91 16.64 7.16 3.83
N LEU A 92 17.20 6.11 4.41
CA LEU A 92 16.45 5.04 5.06
C LEU A 92 16.29 5.30 6.54
N ARG A 93 15.30 4.65 7.12
CA ARG A 93 15.03 4.69 8.55
C ARG A 93 14.50 3.36 9.03
N VAL A 94 14.93 2.97 10.23
CA VAL A 94 14.31 1.92 11.01
C VAL A 94 13.49 2.57 12.12
N VAL A 95 12.21 2.22 12.20
CA VAL A 95 11.31 2.67 13.26
C VAL A 95 10.87 1.47 14.10
N PRO A 96 10.91 1.56 15.43
CA PRO A 96 10.35 0.52 16.29
C PRO A 96 8.82 0.55 16.19
N LEU A 97 8.21 -0.62 16.23
CA LEU A 97 6.77 -0.83 16.25
C LEU A 97 6.35 -1.53 17.54
N SER A 98 5.05 -1.56 17.79
CA SER A 98 4.46 -2.40 18.84
C SER A 98 4.91 -3.87 18.77
N GLY A 99 5.12 -4.48 19.94
CA GLY A 99 5.40 -5.91 20.05
C GLY A 99 6.82 -6.34 19.66
N GLN A 100 7.84 -5.50 19.88
CA GLN A 100 9.25 -5.77 19.54
C GLN A 100 9.45 -6.06 18.05
N ARG A 101 8.78 -5.27 17.21
CA ARG A 101 8.94 -5.32 15.75
C ARG A 101 9.57 -4.03 15.27
N TRP A 102 10.03 -4.03 14.05
CA TRP A 102 10.59 -2.87 13.39
C TRP A 102 10.03 -2.72 11.99
N ALA A 103 10.08 -1.52 11.46
CA ALA A 103 9.91 -1.29 10.03
C ALA A 103 11.11 -0.57 9.46
N LEU A 104 11.56 -1.03 8.29
CA LEU A 104 12.51 -0.34 7.44
C LEU A 104 11.74 0.36 6.32
N GLY A 105 12.12 1.59 5.98
CA GLY A 105 11.59 2.27 4.81
C GLY A 105 12.33 3.55 4.49
N LEU A 106 11.90 4.25 3.45
CA LEU A 106 12.39 5.58 3.12
C LEU A 106 11.85 6.58 4.14
N ALA A 107 12.73 7.37 4.74
CA ALA A 107 12.36 8.38 5.71
C ALA A 107 11.50 9.47 5.05
N ASP A 108 10.36 9.79 5.66
CA ASP A 108 9.68 11.03 5.33
C ASP A 108 10.41 12.20 6.00
N ARG A 109 10.78 13.22 5.20
CA ARG A 109 11.48 14.40 5.70
C ARG A 109 10.59 15.32 6.51
N ARG A 110 9.27 15.21 6.34
CA ARG A 110 8.28 16.08 7.00
C ARG A 110 7.84 15.53 8.35
N ASP A 111 7.89 14.22 8.53
CA ASP A 111 7.37 13.55 9.72
C ASP A 111 8.27 12.36 10.08
N SER A 112 8.88 12.42 11.26
CA SER A 112 9.80 11.40 11.73
C SER A 112 9.14 10.04 12.00
N ARG A 113 7.81 10.01 12.07
CA ARG A 113 7.02 8.82 12.35
C ARG A 113 6.47 8.17 11.08
N ARG A 114 6.81 8.72 9.93
CA ARG A 114 6.39 8.19 8.64
C ARG A 114 7.57 7.57 7.91
N VAL A 115 7.35 6.35 7.43
CA VAL A 115 8.26 5.69 6.50
C VAL A 115 7.48 5.24 5.27
N ARG A 116 8.04 5.47 4.09
CA ARG A 116 7.48 5.02 2.81
C ARG A 116 8.12 3.71 2.38
N LEU A 117 7.44 2.94 1.53
CA LEU A 117 7.90 1.62 1.09
C LEU A 117 8.27 0.71 2.27
N PRO A 118 7.36 0.54 3.26
CA PRO A 118 7.71 -0.10 4.51
C PRO A 118 7.90 -1.60 4.32
N VAL A 119 8.96 -2.12 4.94
CA VAL A 119 9.21 -3.54 5.15
C VAL A 119 9.12 -3.81 6.64
N LEU A 120 8.34 -4.81 7.03
CA LEU A 120 8.15 -5.21 8.42
C LEU A 120 9.18 -6.27 8.81
N ILE A 121 9.75 -6.12 10.00
CA ILE A 121 10.75 -7.02 10.57
C ILE A 121 10.26 -7.46 11.95
N ALA A 122 10.05 -8.76 12.12
CA ALA A 122 9.60 -9.35 13.36
C ALA A 122 10.75 -9.53 14.38
N ALA A 123 10.39 -9.82 15.63
CA ALA A 123 11.32 -10.05 16.74
C ALA A 123 12.35 -11.17 16.46
N ASP A 124 11.97 -12.17 15.67
CA ASP A 124 12.83 -13.30 15.26
C ASP A 124 13.64 -13.03 13.98
N GLY A 125 13.51 -11.82 13.41
CA GLY A 125 14.14 -11.43 12.15
C GLY A 125 13.40 -11.92 10.91
N ALA A 126 12.18 -12.44 11.01
CA ALA A 126 11.33 -12.67 9.85
C ALA A 126 11.00 -11.33 9.17
N VAL A 127 11.09 -11.31 7.84
CA VAL A 127 10.90 -10.10 7.02
C VAL A 127 9.66 -10.26 6.17
N GLN A 128 8.84 -9.22 6.11
CA GLN A 128 7.62 -9.19 5.31
C GLN A 128 7.44 -7.84 4.60
N VAL A 129 7.16 -7.87 3.30
CA VAL A 129 6.54 -6.73 2.61
C VAL A 129 5.03 -6.80 2.86
N PRO A 130 4.42 -5.78 3.49
CA PRO A 130 3.05 -5.88 3.98
C PRO A 130 1.98 -5.84 2.87
N VAL A 131 2.35 -5.44 1.66
CA VAL A 131 1.45 -5.25 0.51
C VAL A 131 2.13 -5.74 -0.78
N GLY A 132 1.34 -6.03 -1.81
CA GLY A 132 1.88 -6.46 -3.11
C GLY A 132 2.58 -5.33 -3.89
N ALA A 133 3.42 -5.71 -4.86
CA ALA A 133 4.40 -4.83 -5.53
C ALA A 133 3.90 -3.44 -5.95
N LEU A 134 2.79 -3.31 -6.70
CA LEU A 134 2.31 -1.98 -7.14
C LEU A 134 1.82 -1.11 -5.97
N ALA A 135 1.23 -1.75 -4.96
CA ALA A 135 0.68 -1.09 -3.78
C ALA A 135 1.78 -0.67 -2.80
N GLU A 136 2.93 -1.38 -2.81
CA GLU A 136 4.11 -1.08 -2.02
C GLU A 136 4.64 0.33 -2.30
N GLU A 137 4.70 0.73 -3.58
CA GLU A 137 5.23 2.03 -4.00
C GLU A 137 4.49 3.24 -3.40
N LEU A 138 3.22 3.03 -3.06
CA LEU A 138 2.31 4.04 -2.52
C LEU A 138 2.08 3.88 -1.02
N ALA A 139 2.60 2.81 -0.41
CA ALA A 139 2.35 2.51 0.99
C ALA A 139 3.17 3.44 1.90
N VAL A 140 2.48 4.00 2.89
CA VAL A 140 3.05 4.83 3.95
C VAL A 140 2.72 4.20 5.29
N LEU A 141 3.74 3.88 6.07
CA LEU A 141 3.58 3.48 7.47
C LEU A 141 3.62 4.72 8.35
N VAL A 142 2.60 4.87 9.19
CA VAL A 142 2.48 5.90 10.22
C VAL A 142 2.59 5.22 11.57
N VAL A 143 3.66 5.52 12.30
CA VAL A 143 3.95 4.94 13.62
C VAL A 143 3.35 5.81 14.71
N SER A 144 2.62 5.18 15.63
CA SER A 144 2.04 5.86 16.78
C SER A 144 3.10 6.18 17.84
N ASP A 145 2.90 7.26 18.59
CA ASP A 145 3.67 7.51 19.82
C ASP A 145 3.31 6.53 20.93
N ASP A 146 2.04 6.14 20.97
CA ASP A 146 1.47 5.27 21.99
C ASP A 146 0.61 4.25 21.26
N SER A 147 1.25 3.13 20.89
CA SER A 147 0.62 2.04 20.17
C SER A 147 -0.52 1.36 20.95
N GLU A 148 -0.58 1.56 22.28
CA GLU A 148 -1.68 1.03 23.09
C GLU A 148 -2.95 1.88 22.95
N ARG A 149 -2.79 3.17 22.65
CA ARG A 149 -3.91 4.10 22.47
C ARG A 149 -4.30 4.29 21.01
N PHE A 150 -3.33 4.26 20.11
CA PHE A 150 -3.54 4.45 18.69
C PHE A 150 -2.68 3.45 17.92
N PRO A 151 -3.24 2.63 17.03
CA PRO A 151 -2.50 1.59 16.33
C PRO A 151 -1.46 2.17 15.37
N ASP A 152 -0.42 1.39 15.09
CA ASP A 152 0.46 1.64 13.94
C ASP A 152 -0.33 1.36 12.64
N LEU A 153 -0.27 2.27 11.68
CA LEU A 153 -1.12 2.23 10.49
C LEU A 153 -0.31 2.11 9.20
N LEU A 154 -0.71 1.20 8.33
CA LEU A 154 -0.29 1.19 6.93
C LEU A 154 -1.37 1.85 6.08
N ILE A 155 -1.04 2.98 5.48
CA ILE A 155 -1.94 3.76 4.64
C ILE A 155 -1.57 3.54 3.18
N LEU A 156 -2.57 3.12 2.41
CA LEU A 156 -2.55 3.04 0.96
C LEU A 156 -3.63 3.97 0.40
N PRO A 157 -3.58 4.33 -0.89
CA PRO A 157 -4.59 5.21 -1.46
C PRO A 157 -6.03 4.70 -1.27
N ASP A 158 -6.24 3.39 -1.37
CA ASP A 158 -7.56 2.77 -1.36
C ASP A 158 -7.97 2.13 -0.03
N ARG A 159 -7.04 2.00 0.93
CA ARG A 159 -7.30 1.33 2.21
C ARG A 159 -6.33 1.75 3.31
N VAL A 160 -6.79 1.57 4.55
CA VAL A 160 -5.99 1.67 5.76
C VAL A 160 -5.94 0.30 6.42
N LEU A 161 -4.74 -0.16 6.74
CA LEU A 161 -4.50 -1.40 7.49
C LEU A 161 -3.95 -1.07 8.88
N ILE A 162 -4.39 -1.82 9.88
CA ILE A 162 -3.84 -1.78 11.23
C ILE A 162 -2.74 -2.84 11.35
N LEU A 163 -1.61 -2.44 11.93
CA LEU A 163 -0.51 -3.34 12.27
C LEU A 163 -0.60 -3.75 13.74
N ASP A 164 -1.51 -4.67 14.05
CA ASP A 164 -1.58 -5.31 15.37
C ASP A 164 -0.34 -6.18 15.61
N ALA A 165 -0.03 -6.53 16.86
CA ALA A 165 1.08 -7.41 17.25
C ALA A 165 1.07 -8.81 16.58
N GLY A 166 0.00 -9.17 15.87
CA GLY A 166 -0.17 -10.41 15.12
C GLY A 166 0.37 -10.37 13.68
N ALA A 167 0.60 -11.56 13.13
CA ALA A 167 1.44 -11.85 11.96
C ALA A 167 1.07 -11.19 10.61
N GLN A 168 -0.07 -10.48 10.47
CA GLN A 168 -0.51 -9.88 9.20
C GLN A 168 -1.27 -8.55 9.39
N PRO A 169 -1.04 -7.53 8.55
CA PRO A 169 -1.84 -6.31 8.52
C PRO A 169 -3.34 -6.60 8.31
N VAL A 170 -4.21 -5.93 9.08
CA VAL A 170 -5.67 -6.14 9.01
C VAL A 170 -6.35 -4.91 8.40
N PRO A 171 -7.19 -5.07 7.35
CA PRO A 171 -7.96 -3.96 6.81
C PRO A 171 -8.88 -3.32 7.85
N ALA A 172 -8.79 -2.00 7.99
CA ALA A 172 -9.59 -1.20 8.89
C ALA A 172 -10.60 -0.34 8.14
N LEU A 173 -10.15 0.32 7.07
CA LEU A 173 -10.95 1.17 6.18
C LEU A 173 -10.62 0.80 4.74
N VAL A 174 -11.62 0.67 3.88
CA VAL A 174 -11.45 0.26 2.47
C VAL A 174 -12.44 1.04 1.61
N LEU A 175 -11.95 1.70 0.56
CA LEU A 175 -12.80 2.36 -0.43
C LEU A 175 -13.54 1.32 -1.27
N ALA A 176 -14.81 1.62 -1.59
CA ALA A 176 -15.72 0.66 -2.19
C ALA A 176 -15.62 0.59 -3.74
N SER A 177 -14.93 1.54 -4.36
CA SER A 177 -14.73 1.70 -5.82
C SER A 177 -13.54 2.63 -6.11
N ASP A 178 -13.14 2.73 -7.39
CA ASP A 178 -12.19 3.74 -7.89
C ASP A 178 -12.77 5.15 -7.71
N SER A 179 -12.59 5.69 -6.52
CA SER A 179 -12.96 7.05 -6.16
C SER A 179 -11.80 7.98 -6.46
N PRO A 180 -12.03 9.25 -6.88
CA PRO A 180 -10.95 10.22 -7.02
C PRO A 180 -10.30 10.59 -5.69
N VAL A 181 -10.86 10.12 -4.58
CA VAL A 181 -10.34 10.33 -3.23
C VAL A 181 -9.38 9.22 -2.82
N ARG A 182 -8.52 9.52 -1.87
CA ARG A 182 -7.61 8.54 -1.30
C ARG A 182 -7.41 8.75 0.19
N PHE A 183 -7.01 7.70 0.90
CA PHE A 183 -6.58 7.84 2.28
C PHE A 183 -5.21 8.51 2.38
N ASP A 184 -5.05 9.33 3.41
CA ASP A 184 -3.79 9.89 3.85
C ASP A 184 -3.81 9.97 5.39
N ALA A 185 -2.67 10.34 5.98
CA ALA A 185 -2.62 10.76 7.38
C ALA A 185 -2.42 12.26 7.47
N ALA A 186 -3.18 12.89 8.35
CA ALA A 186 -2.92 14.23 8.85
C ALA A 186 -2.33 14.16 10.26
N ASN A 187 -1.49 15.12 10.61
CA ASN A 187 -1.06 15.31 11.99
C ASN A 187 -1.79 16.54 12.53
N GLN A 188 -2.68 16.34 13.49
CA GLN A 188 -3.44 17.40 14.14
C GLN A 188 -3.09 17.41 15.62
N GLU A 189 -2.46 18.49 16.08
CA GLU A 189 -2.06 18.67 17.49
C GLU A 189 -1.15 17.55 18.03
N GLY A 190 -0.32 16.95 17.17
CA GLY A 190 0.58 15.86 17.53
C GLY A 190 -0.06 14.47 17.45
N ILE A 191 -1.34 14.38 17.09
CA ILE A 191 -2.08 13.13 16.96
C ILE A 191 -2.24 12.80 15.48
N ALA A 192 -1.79 11.60 15.08
CA ALA A 192 -2.04 11.08 13.75
C ALA A 192 -3.53 10.80 13.57
N ARG A 193 -4.11 11.31 12.49
CA ARG A 193 -5.50 11.04 12.10
C ARG A 193 -5.52 10.52 10.67
N VAL A 194 -6.42 9.57 10.43
CA VAL A 194 -6.69 9.13 9.06
C VAL A 194 -7.64 10.14 8.43
N VAL A 195 -7.31 10.58 7.23
CA VAL A 195 -8.13 11.50 6.45
C VAL A 195 -8.40 10.94 5.07
N LEU A 196 -9.50 11.37 4.47
CA LEU A 196 -9.76 11.20 3.05
C LEU A 196 -9.47 12.51 2.36
N VAL A 197 -8.62 12.47 1.34
CA VAL A 197 -8.26 13.64 0.54
C VAL A 197 -8.80 13.48 -0.88
N ALA A 198 -9.36 14.57 -1.40
CA ALA A 198 -9.79 14.69 -2.78
C ALA A 198 -8.98 15.79 -3.48
N PRO A 199 -8.87 15.76 -4.82
CA PRO A 199 -8.48 16.95 -5.58
C PRO A 199 -9.42 18.12 -5.24
N GLY A 200 -8.93 19.33 -5.35
CA GLY A 200 -9.68 20.57 -5.07
C GLY A 200 -9.07 21.73 -5.85
N GLU A 201 -9.73 22.90 -5.82
CA GLU A 201 -9.31 24.06 -6.64
C GLU A 201 -7.89 24.55 -6.32
N GLN A 202 -7.48 24.46 -5.06
CA GLN A 202 -6.18 24.94 -4.57
C GLN A 202 -5.18 23.79 -4.31
N GLY A 203 -5.46 22.59 -4.81
CA GLY A 203 -4.70 21.38 -4.49
C GLY A 203 -5.56 20.38 -3.73
N GLU A 204 -4.95 19.57 -2.87
CA GLU A 204 -5.67 18.53 -2.15
C GLU A 204 -6.48 19.09 -0.98
N ALA A 205 -7.72 18.65 -0.86
CA ALA A 205 -8.63 19.03 0.19
C ALA A 205 -9.00 17.81 1.04
N VAL A 206 -8.98 17.97 2.36
CA VAL A 206 -9.52 16.96 3.29
C VAL A 206 -11.05 17.01 3.20
N VAL A 207 -11.66 15.89 2.81
CA VAL A 207 -13.11 15.75 2.64
C VAL A 207 -13.76 14.90 3.73
N ALA A 208 -12.98 14.08 4.43
CA ALA A 208 -13.44 13.33 5.59
C ALA A 208 -12.28 13.07 6.57
N THR A 209 -12.62 12.89 7.84
CA THR A 209 -11.68 12.53 8.90
C THR A 209 -12.20 11.29 9.62
N TYR A 210 -11.30 10.39 9.98
CA TYR A 210 -11.59 9.17 10.73
C TYR A 210 -10.80 9.17 12.03
N ASP A 211 -11.53 9.30 13.13
CA ASP A 211 -10.97 9.39 14.47
C ASP A 211 -10.97 8.01 15.14
N TRP A 212 -9.84 7.61 15.72
CA TRP A 212 -9.75 6.33 16.41
C TRP A 212 -10.35 6.41 17.82
N SER A 213 -11.32 5.54 18.10
CA SER A 213 -11.87 5.33 19.43
C SER A 213 -11.03 4.31 20.19
N VAL A 214 -10.33 4.77 21.23
CA VAL A 214 -9.51 3.90 22.10
C VAL A 214 -10.36 2.86 22.85
N TYR A 215 -11.62 3.19 23.13
CA TYR A 215 -12.52 2.32 23.90
C TYR A 215 -13.14 1.22 23.02
N GLU A 216 -13.59 1.58 21.82
CA GLU A 216 -14.24 0.65 20.89
C GLU A 216 -13.24 -0.07 19.98
N LEU A 217 -12.00 0.43 19.91
CA LEU A 217 -10.95 -0.05 19.00
C LEU A 217 -11.43 -0.06 17.54
N THR A 218 -12.07 1.04 17.15
CA THR A 218 -12.64 1.31 15.83
C THR A 218 -12.41 2.77 15.42
N PHE A 219 -12.42 3.04 14.13
CA PHE A 219 -12.49 4.37 13.54
C PHE A 219 -13.93 4.88 13.50
N MET A 220 -14.12 6.14 13.84
CA MET A 220 -15.38 6.86 13.71
C MET A 220 -15.26 7.89 12.58
N GLY A 221 -16.18 7.84 11.62
CA GLY A 221 -16.19 8.77 10.49
C GLY A 221 -17.26 8.41 9.46
N PRO A 222 -17.45 9.25 8.43
CA PRO A 222 -18.50 9.04 7.44
C PRO A 222 -18.21 7.79 6.59
N ALA A 223 -19.21 6.95 6.37
CA ALA A 223 -19.09 5.81 5.48
C ALA A 223 -19.28 6.18 4.00
N ALA A 224 -20.08 7.21 3.73
CA ALA A 224 -20.27 7.79 2.41
C ALA A 224 -20.64 9.26 2.57
N ASP A 225 -20.22 10.11 1.64
CA ASP A 225 -20.64 11.52 1.61
C ASP A 225 -20.56 12.11 0.20
N ASP A 226 -21.20 13.26 0.00
CA ASP A 226 -21.02 14.07 -1.19
C ASP A 226 -19.70 14.85 -1.12
N LEU A 227 -19.00 14.94 -2.24
CA LEU A 227 -17.75 15.67 -2.36
C LEU A 227 -18.00 17.13 -2.73
N PRO A 228 -17.19 18.08 -2.25
CA PRO A 228 -17.24 19.45 -2.73
C PRO A 228 -16.89 19.50 -4.23
N GLU A 229 -17.53 20.41 -4.97
CA GLU A 229 -17.11 20.74 -6.33
C GLU A 229 -15.87 21.65 -6.28
N PRO A 230 -14.82 21.41 -7.10
CA PRO A 230 -14.42 20.20 -7.85
C PRO A 230 -13.56 19.22 -7.02
N PRO A 231 -13.48 17.91 -7.38
CA PRO A 231 -13.99 17.30 -8.61
C PRO A 231 -15.50 17.03 -8.59
N GLY A 232 -16.19 17.28 -7.47
CA GLY A 232 -17.59 16.91 -7.28
C GLY A 232 -17.79 15.38 -7.21
N GLY A 233 -19.02 14.95 -6.96
CA GLY A 233 -19.40 13.53 -6.86
C GLY A 233 -19.58 13.05 -5.42
N SER A 234 -19.22 11.81 -5.15
CA SER A 234 -19.35 11.18 -3.82
C SER A 234 -18.26 10.14 -3.59
N PHE A 235 -18.08 9.74 -2.33
CA PHE A 235 -17.28 8.56 -1.97
C PHE A 235 -18.11 7.57 -1.16
N GLU A 236 -17.65 6.32 -1.12
CA GLU A 236 -18.24 5.23 -0.33
C GLU A 236 -17.12 4.30 0.19
N LEU A 237 -17.26 3.86 1.44
CA LEU A 237 -16.45 2.80 2.04
C LEU A 237 -17.15 1.44 1.93
N ASP A 238 -16.37 0.39 1.63
CA ASP A 238 -16.85 -0.98 1.70
C ASP A 238 -16.98 -1.37 3.17
N LEU A 239 -18.20 -1.31 3.70
CA LEU A 239 -18.49 -1.62 5.11
C LEU A 239 -18.17 -3.09 5.48
N LYS A 240 -18.21 -4.02 4.52
CA LYS A 240 -17.91 -5.43 4.77
C LYS A 240 -16.40 -5.64 4.93
N ALA A 241 -15.61 -4.89 4.16
CA ALA A 241 -14.16 -4.90 4.25
C ALA A 241 -13.61 -3.99 5.36
N SER A 242 -14.34 -2.92 5.71
CA SER A 242 -13.97 -1.93 6.74
C SER A 242 -14.45 -2.35 8.13
N ARG A 243 -13.97 -3.51 8.62
CA ARG A 243 -14.45 -4.10 9.88
C ARG A 243 -14.15 -3.29 11.14
N ARG A 244 -13.27 -2.30 11.03
CA ARG A 244 -12.89 -1.40 12.12
C ARG A 244 -13.48 -0.01 11.93
N LEU A 245 -14.57 0.13 11.18
CA LEU A 245 -15.31 1.37 11.03
C LEU A 245 -16.62 1.29 11.81
N GLU A 246 -16.87 2.30 12.64
CA GLU A 246 -18.19 2.66 13.12
C GLU A 246 -18.64 3.93 12.39
N PRO A 247 -19.56 3.82 11.41
CA PRO A 247 -19.99 4.95 10.63
C PRO A 247 -20.64 6.05 11.48
N GLN A 248 -20.17 7.28 11.34
CA GLN A 248 -20.72 8.46 12.00
C GLN A 248 -20.76 9.65 11.04
N GLY A 249 -21.89 10.36 11.01
CA GLY A 249 -22.10 11.45 10.04
C GLY A 249 -22.20 10.94 8.60
N GLY A 250 -22.42 11.87 7.66
CA GLY A 250 -22.60 11.56 6.25
C GLY A 250 -23.82 10.68 5.97
N ARG A 251 -23.78 9.98 4.83
CA ARG A 251 -24.79 9.00 4.40
C ARG A 251 -24.34 7.59 4.75
N MET A 252 -25.31 6.73 5.05
CA MET A 252 -25.08 5.30 5.18
C MET A 252 -25.23 4.64 3.80
N PRO A 253 -24.20 3.96 3.26
CA PRO A 253 -24.34 3.28 1.99
C PRO A 253 -25.32 2.11 2.13
N PRO A 254 -26.10 1.81 1.09
CA PRO A 254 -27.01 0.67 1.10
C PRO A 254 -26.20 -0.64 1.23
N PRO A 255 -26.76 -1.69 1.87
CA PRO A 255 -26.11 -2.99 1.90
C PRO A 255 -25.86 -3.50 0.47
N ARG A 256 -24.61 -3.82 0.12
CA ARG A 256 -24.33 -4.49 -1.15
C ARG A 256 -24.92 -5.90 -1.10
N GLU A 257 -26.02 -6.13 -1.81
CA GLU A 257 -26.56 -7.47 -2.01
C GLU A 257 -25.48 -8.33 -2.68
N ASN A 258 -25.23 -9.53 -2.12
CA ASN A 258 -24.45 -10.54 -2.83
C ASN A 258 -25.21 -10.81 -4.14
N ARG A 259 -24.75 -10.25 -5.27
CA ARG A 259 -25.28 -10.66 -6.56
C ARG A 259 -25.12 -12.18 -6.63
N PRO A 260 -26.20 -12.96 -6.75
CA PRO A 260 -26.08 -14.37 -7.11
C PRO A 260 -25.28 -14.45 -8.42
N PRO A 261 -24.54 -15.54 -8.69
CA PRO A 261 -23.98 -15.73 -10.03
C PRO A 261 -25.11 -15.58 -11.06
N PRO A 262 -24.83 -15.07 -12.27
CA PRO A 262 -25.85 -15.00 -13.32
C PRO A 262 -26.46 -16.40 -13.45
N GLY A 263 -27.73 -16.49 -13.06
CA GLY A 263 -28.52 -17.70 -13.22
C GLY A 263 -28.71 -17.93 -14.70
N GLU A 264 -28.41 -19.15 -15.12
CA GLU A 264 -28.78 -19.80 -16.38
C GLU A 264 -29.68 -18.98 -17.31
N ASP A 265 -29.09 -18.09 -18.10
CA ASP A 265 -29.63 -17.77 -19.41
C ASP A 265 -29.24 -18.93 -20.32
N GLU A 266 -30.10 -19.95 -20.28
CA GLU A 266 -30.24 -20.96 -21.31
C GLU A 266 -30.58 -20.22 -22.62
N GLU A 267 -29.55 -19.69 -23.28
CA GLU A 267 -29.62 -19.29 -24.68
C GLU A 267 -29.98 -20.56 -25.47
N LEU A 268 -31.28 -20.68 -25.76
CA LEU A 268 -31.82 -21.48 -26.83
C LEU A 268 -31.11 -21.08 -28.14
N LEU A 269 -30.00 -21.73 -28.45
CA LEU A 269 -29.41 -21.70 -29.78
C LEU A 269 -30.24 -22.61 -30.70
N PRO A 270 -30.85 -22.08 -31.77
CA PRO A 270 -31.52 -22.91 -32.76
C PRO A 270 -30.47 -23.53 -33.69
N GLY A 271 -30.56 -24.84 -33.88
CA GLY A 271 -29.95 -25.52 -35.02
C GLY A 271 -28.67 -26.28 -34.73
N LEU A 272 -28.80 -27.53 -34.27
CA LEU A 272 -27.89 -28.60 -34.67
C LEU A 272 -28.72 -29.82 -35.05
N GLU A 273 -29.03 -29.88 -36.33
CA GLU A 273 -29.43 -31.10 -37.02
C GLU A 273 -28.29 -32.12 -36.95
N GLY A 274 -28.67 -33.40 -36.80
CA GLY A 274 -27.94 -34.49 -37.41
C GLY A 274 -27.00 -35.29 -36.51
N TRP A 275 -27.57 -36.13 -35.64
CA TRP A 275 -27.04 -37.48 -35.40
C TRP A 275 -28.20 -38.46 -35.25
N GLN A 276 -28.58 -39.08 -36.37
CA GLN A 276 -29.24 -40.39 -36.35
C GLN A 276 -28.18 -41.46 -36.16
N THR A 277 -28.43 -42.43 -35.28
CA THR A 277 -28.27 -43.87 -35.58
C THR A 277 -29.04 -44.65 -34.51
N LEU A 278 -30.19 -45.19 -34.91
CA LEU A 278 -30.45 -46.63 -35.05
C LEU A 278 -30.88 -47.30 -33.74
N GLY A 279 -32.19 -47.60 -33.67
CA GLY A 279 -32.75 -48.62 -32.76
C GLY A 279 -32.27 -50.04 -33.13
N PRO A 280 -32.93 -51.13 -32.69
CA PRO A 280 -34.36 -51.25 -32.37
C PRO A 280 -34.54 -52.00 -31.02
N ASP A 281 -35.67 -52.51 -30.52
CA ASP A 281 -36.98 -52.82 -31.07
C ASP A 281 -37.91 -53.15 -29.88
N ARG A 282 -39.22 -53.00 -30.11
CA ARG A 282 -40.34 -53.74 -29.47
C ARG A 282 -40.72 -53.50 -28.00
N ALA A 283 -41.86 -52.82 -27.88
CA ALA A 283 -42.90 -53.01 -26.85
C ALA A 283 -43.54 -54.44 -26.92
N PRO A 284 -44.42 -54.87 -26.00
CA PRO A 284 -45.74 -54.27 -25.85
C PRO A 284 -46.28 -54.16 -24.41
N ALA A 285 -47.37 -53.39 -24.33
CA ALA A 285 -48.22 -53.15 -23.19
C ALA A 285 -48.74 -54.41 -22.48
N SER A 286 -49.04 -54.27 -21.18
CA SER A 286 -50.06 -55.07 -20.50
C SER A 286 -50.85 -54.22 -19.51
N THR A 287 -52.15 -54.42 -19.61
CA THR A 287 -53.32 -53.83 -18.95
C THR A 287 -53.49 -54.15 -17.46
N ARG A 288 -54.17 -53.23 -16.76
CA ARG A 288 -55.21 -53.36 -15.70
C ARG A 288 -55.11 -54.49 -14.66
N SER A 289 -55.26 -54.11 -13.38
CA SER A 289 -56.24 -54.67 -12.40
C SER A 289 -56.01 -53.93 -11.06
N SER A 290 -56.94 -53.12 -10.53
CA SER A 290 -58.10 -53.47 -9.69
C SER A 290 -57.74 -54.05 -8.31
N GLY A 291 -58.19 -53.35 -7.25
CA GLY A 291 -58.45 -53.85 -5.89
C GLY A 291 -57.24 -53.83 -4.95
N VAL A 292 -57.32 -53.64 -3.63
CA VAL A 292 -58.39 -53.54 -2.63
C VAL A 292 -57.71 -53.00 -1.36
N MET A 293 -58.42 -52.17 -0.58
CA MET A 293 -58.21 -51.76 0.83
C MET A 293 -56.82 -51.32 1.31
#